data_AF-A0A9W8G4Y1-F1
#
_entry.id   AF-A0A9W8G4Y1-F1
#
_cell.length_a   1.000
_cell.length_b   1.000
_cell.length_c   1.000
_cell.angle_alpha   90.00
_cell.angle_beta   90.00
_cell.angle_gamma   90.00
#
_symmetry.space_group_name_H-M   'P 1'
#
loop_
_entity.id
_entity.type
_entity.pdbx_description
1 polymer ?
#
loop_
_entity_poly.entity_id
_entity_poly.type
_entity_poly.pdbx_seq_one_letter_code
_entity_poly.pdbx_strand_id
1 'polypeptide(L)'
;MTSEDSGSNVRSVRDIVNLETDQENKPEHLHLLPCAISYDGPAKAATYFIPEKKPDSTYEASFRGRQLCGRKITLPRSYIGHVVIESMPHGLSELAFENDVSDTASDQRELRSVAQIAGLTVWEHDTAPLENDDEFICALEWIDTAASIHADCTSEETNGAVIVEE
;
A
#
# COMPACT_ATOMS: atom_id res chain seq x y z
N MET A 1 -53.29 -19.09 0.81
CA MET A 1 -52.38 -20.13 0.29
C MET A 1 -52.03 -19.70 -1.11
N THR A 2 -50.92 -19.04 -1.41
CA THR A 2 -49.51 -19.23 -0.98
C THR A 2 -48.82 -17.85 -0.97
N SER A 3 -48.14 -17.49 0.12
CA SER A 3 -46.66 -17.40 0.21
C SER A 3 -46.10 -16.17 -0.52
N GLU A 4 -45.87 -15.07 0.20
CA GLU A 4 -44.53 -14.68 0.70
C GLU A 4 -43.52 -14.54 -0.44
N ASP A 5 -43.29 -13.30 -0.86
CA ASP A 5 -41.99 -12.88 -1.34
C ASP A 5 -41.57 -11.63 -0.55
N SER A 6 -41.10 -11.89 0.67
CA SER A 6 -40.32 -10.92 1.43
C SER A 6 -39.00 -10.77 0.71
N GLY A 7 -38.95 -9.84 -0.25
CA GLY A 7 -37.72 -9.37 -0.85
C GLY A 7 -36.80 -8.89 0.27
N SER A 8 -35.88 -9.77 0.69
CA SER A 8 -34.79 -9.44 1.58
C SER A 8 -33.97 -8.37 0.88
N ASN A 9 -34.16 -7.12 1.30
CA ASN A 9 -33.32 -6.03 0.88
C ASN A 9 -31.95 -6.27 1.54
N VAL A 10 -31.10 -7.05 0.87
CA VAL A 10 -29.70 -7.22 1.25
C VAL A 10 -29.10 -5.85 1.12
N ARG A 11 -29.04 -5.12 2.24
CA ARG A 11 -28.22 -3.91 2.36
C ARG A 11 -26.80 -4.37 2.04
N SER A 12 -26.38 -4.15 0.80
CA SER A 12 -24.96 -4.13 0.45
C SER A 12 -24.41 -2.93 1.21
N VAL A 13 -24.00 -3.17 2.45
CA VAL A 13 -23.15 -2.25 3.18
C VAL A 13 -21.85 -2.29 2.41
N ARG A 14 -21.70 -1.35 1.47
CA ARG A 14 -20.39 -1.01 0.95
C ARG A 14 -19.67 -0.41 2.13
N ASP A 15 -18.68 -1.10 2.67
CA ASP A 15 -17.73 -0.53 3.61
C ASP A 15 -17.01 0.58 2.85
N ILE A 16 -17.59 1.78 2.86
CA ILE A 16 -16.98 2.95 2.26
C ILE A 16 -15.84 3.34 3.19
N VAL A 17 -14.63 3.21 2.66
CA VAL A 17 -13.41 3.62 3.34
C VAL A 17 -13.01 4.99 2.80
N ASN A 18 -13.12 6.01 3.65
CA ASN A 18 -12.66 7.36 3.30
C ASN A 18 -11.15 7.45 3.51
N LEU A 19 -10.41 7.87 2.48
CA LEU A 19 -8.97 8.11 2.57
C LEU A 19 -8.70 9.60 2.74
N GLU A 20 -8.39 10.01 3.97
CA GLU A 20 -7.91 11.36 4.24
C GLU A 20 -6.40 11.44 4.03
N THR A 21 -5.92 12.51 3.41
CA THR A 21 -4.49 12.73 3.20
C THR A 21 -4.03 13.90 4.06
N ASP A 22 -3.20 13.62 5.06
CA ASP A 22 -2.52 14.69 5.77
C ASP A 22 -1.37 15.23 4.93
N GLN A 23 -1.38 16.54 4.77
CA GLN A 23 -0.23 17.24 4.20
C GLN A 23 0.93 17.16 5.19
N GLU A 24 2.05 16.61 4.68
CA GLU A 24 3.39 16.81 5.21
C GLU A 24 3.83 15.91 6.38
N ASN A 25 3.86 14.59 6.13
CA ASN A 25 4.86 13.73 6.78
C ASN A 25 5.48 12.80 5.75
N LYS A 26 6.72 13.07 5.35
CA LYS A 26 7.50 12.19 4.47
C LYS A 26 8.38 11.34 5.38
N PRO A 27 8.08 10.06 5.62
CA PRO A 27 9.02 9.19 6.29
C PRO A 27 10.23 9.13 5.36
N GLU A 28 11.37 9.59 5.85
CA GLU A 28 12.55 9.74 5.00
C GLU A 28 13.00 8.37 4.45
N HIS A 29 12.72 7.27 5.19
CA HIS A 29 13.22 5.93 4.88
C HIS A 29 12.20 4.85 5.31
N LEU A 30 11.81 3.98 4.38
CA LEU A 30 11.03 2.77 4.65
C LEU A 30 11.93 1.54 4.43
N HIS A 31 11.85 0.56 5.33
CA HIS A 31 12.68 -0.63 5.31
C HIS A 31 11.83 -1.90 5.39
N LEU A 32 12.02 -2.81 4.44
CA LEU A 32 11.47 -4.16 4.48
C LEU A 32 12.56 -5.11 4.97
N LEU A 33 12.42 -5.64 6.19
CA LEU A 33 13.42 -6.52 6.81
C LEU A 33 13.10 -8.00 6.52
N PRO A 34 14.11 -8.88 6.42
CA PRO A 34 13.94 -10.31 6.18
C PRO A 34 13.57 -11.06 7.47
N CYS A 35 12.77 -10.45 8.34
CA CYS A 35 12.36 -11.03 9.60
C CYS A 35 11.05 -10.43 10.12
N ALA A 36 10.27 -11.26 10.83
CA ALA A 36 9.09 -10.80 11.55
C ALA A 36 9.46 -10.24 12.93
N ILE A 37 8.92 -9.07 13.26
CA ILE A 37 9.05 -8.44 14.58
C ILE A 37 7.67 -8.48 15.23
N SER A 38 7.54 -9.16 16.39
CA SER A 38 6.25 -9.30 17.08
C SER A 38 5.74 -8.02 17.74
N TYR A 39 6.62 -7.05 17.98
CA TYR A 39 6.26 -5.77 18.56
C TYR A 39 5.78 -4.82 17.47
N ASP A 40 4.54 -4.35 17.61
CA ASP A 40 3.94 -3.33 16.75
C ASP A 40 3.78 -2.03 17.53
N GLY A 41 4.58 -1.01 17.19
CA GLY A 41 4.61 0.27 17.88
C GLY A 41 5.87 1.09 17.59
N PRO A 42 6.01 2.25 18.25
CA PRO A 42 7.15 3.15 18.02
C PRO A 42 8.49 2.49 18.32
N ALA A 43 9.44 2.63 17.40
CA ALA A 43 10.80 2.14 17.53
C ALA A 43 11.82 3.26 17.23
N LYS A 44 12.95 3.26 17.94
CA LYS A 44 14.05 4.22 17.72
C LYS A 44 14.92 3.81 16.52
N ALA A 45 14.28 3.54 15.38
CA ALA A 45 14.93 3.00 14.19
C ALA A 45 16.08 3.90 13.70
N ALA A 46 15.83 5.20 13.59
CA ALA A 46 16.85 6.17 13.16
C ALA A 46 18.09 6.25 14.07
N THR A 47 17.98 5.80 15.33
CA THR A 47 19.10 5.79 16.28
C THR A 47 19.94 4.51 16.18
N TYR A 48 19.30 3.37 15.97
CA TYR A 48 19.97 2.06 16.06
C TYR A 48 20.18 1.36 14.72
N PHE A 49 19.36 1.69 13.72
CA PHE A 49 19.44 1.13 12.38
C PHE A 49 19.94 2.22 11.44
N ILE A 50 21.25 2.22 11.20
CA ILE A 50 21.93 3.23 10.39
C ILE A 50 22.54 2.51 9.17
N PRO A 51 21.83 2.48 8.03
CA PRO A 51 22.34 1.89 6.80
C PRO A 51 23.58 2.62 6.27
N GLU A 52 24.66 1.88 6.03
CA GLU A 52 25.84 2.37 5.33
C GLU A 52 25.66 2.14 3.83
N LYS A 53 25.82 3.19 3.01
CA LYS A 53 25.74 3.06 1.55
C LYS A 53 27.07 2.52 1.00
N LYS A 54 27.01 1.45 0.22
CA LYS A 54 28.16 0.84 -0.46
C LYS A 54 28.37 1.41 -1.87
N PRO A 55 29.58 1.25 -2.46
CA PRO A 55 29.91 1.77 -3.79
C PRO A 55 29.05 1.18 -4.93
N ASP A 56 28.56 -0.04 -4.75
CA ASP A 56 27.72 -0.79 -5.69
C ASP A 56 26.22 -0.38 -5.63
N SER A 57 25.91 0.74 -4.98
CA SER A 57 24.54 1.22 -4.74
C SER A 57 23.69 0.29 -3.86
N THR A 58 24.31 -0.67 -3.16
CA THR A 58 23.67 -1.42 -2.09
C THR A 58 23.85 -0.71 -0.75
N TYR A 59 23.18 -1.24 0.27
CA TYR A 59 23.23 -0.77 1.64
C TYR A 59 23.66 -1.92 2.53
N GLU A 60 24.39 -1.62 3.59
CA GLU A 60 24.75 -2.59 4.61
C GLU A 60 24.30 -2.07 5.98
N ALA A 61 23.73 -2.95 6.77
CA ALA A 61 23.34 -2.65 8.15
C ALA A 61 23.48 -3.91 9.01
N SER A 62 23.29 -3.74 10.31
CA SER A 62 23.19 -4.88 11.23
C SER A 62 21.93 -4.77 12.06
N PHE A 63 21.19 -5.87 12.15
CA PHE A 63 20.01 -5.98 13.00
C PHE A 63 20.14 -7.20 13.89
N ARG A 64 20.05 -7.01 15.21
CA ARG A 64 20.20 -8.09 16.21
C ARG A 64 21.50 -8.90 16.06
N GLY A 65 22.58 -8.25 15.64
CA GLY A 65 23.89 -8.89 15.43
C GLY A 65 24.02 -9.71 14.14
N ARG A 66 23.03 -9.64 13.24
CA ARG A 66 23.09 -10.23 11.90
C ARG A 66 23.33 -9.14 10.87
N GLN A 67 24.20 -9.45 9.91
CA GLN A 67 24.44 -8.60 8.76
C GLN A 67 23.20 -8.59 7.85
N LEU A 68 22.84 -7.41 7.38
CA LEU A 68 21.82 -7.23 6.36
C LEU A 68 22.41 -6.47 5.20
N CYS A 69 22.10 -6.93 4.01
CA CYS A 69 22.48 -6.32 2.75
C CYS A 69 21.20 -5.90 2.03
N GLY A 70 21.11 -4.63 1.66
CA GLY A 70 19.88 -4.00 1.20
C GLY A 70 20.01 -3.34 -0.15
N ARG A 71 18.90 -3.24 -0.86
CA ARG A 71 18.78 -2.51 -2.13
C ARG A 71 17.63 -1.53 -2.06
N LYS A 72 17.87 -0.30 -2.53
CA LYS A 72 16.81 0.70 -2.65
C LYS A 72 16.02 0.43 -3.92
N ILE A 73 14.71 0.24 -3.76
CA ILE A 73 13.75 0.03 -4.83
C ILE A 73 12.88 1.29 -4.92
N THR A 74 12.80 1.84 -6.13
CA THR A 74 11.93 2.99 -6.44
C THR A 74 10.63 2.49 -7.03
N LEU A 75 9.52 3.11 -6.66
CA LEU A 75 8.23 2.81 -7.27
C LEU A 75 8.21 3.27 -8.75
N PRO A 76 7.41 2.64 -9.62
CA PRO A 76 7.27 3.07 -11.01
C PRO A 76 6.80 4.52 -11.10
N ARG A 77 7.23 5.25 -12.16
CA ARG A 77 7.21 6.73 -12.22
C ARG A 77 5.84 7.40 -12.02
N SER A 78 4.75 6.69 -12.28
CA SER A 78 3.37 7.18 -12.14
C SER A 78 2.71 6.82 -10.81
N TYR A 79 3.43 6.18 -9.89
CA TYR A 79 2.87 5.67 -8.63
C TYR A 79 3.54 6.31 -7.42
N ILE A 80 2.73 6.50 -6.37
CA ILE A 80 3.16 6.96 -5.05
C ILE A 80 2.61 5.97 -4.05
N GLY A 81 3.44 5.51 -3.11
CA GLY A 81 2.98 4.66 -2.02
C GLY A 81 2.47 5.50 -0.87
N HIS A 82 1.48 4.97 -0.15
CA HIS A 82 0.92 5.61 1.03
C HIS A 82 1.05 4.66 2.24
N VAL A 83 1.47 5.19 3.38
CA VAL A 83 1.32 4.51 4.67
C VAL A 83 0.00 4.98 5.26
N VAL A 84 -0.86 4.03 5.60
CA VAL A 84 -2.24 4.31 5.99
C VAL A 84 -2.48 3.72 7.37
N ILE A 85 -3.11 4.51 8.25
CA ILE A 85 -3.59 4.04 9.55
C ILE A 85 -5.11 4.07 9.57
N GLU A 86 -5.72 3.13 10.26
CA GLU A 86 -7.15 3.15 10.51
C GLU A 86 -7.46 4.10 11.67
N SER A 87 -8.30 5.09 11.41
CA SER A 87 -8.91 5.94 12.43
C SER A 87 -10.25 5.32 12.77
N MET A 88 -10.38 4.78 13.99
CA MET A 88 -11.69 4.41 14.49
C MET A 88 -12.42 5.71 14.85
N PRO A 89 -13.59 6.01 14.26
CA PRO A 89 -14.38 7.15 14.69
C PRO A 89 -14.70 6.99 16.18
N HIS A 90 -14.49 8.08 16.92
CA HIS A 90 -14.71 8.17 18.37
C HIS A 90 -16.04 7.50 18.79
N GLY A 91 -16.00 6.52 19.70
CA GLY A 91 -17.25 6.01 20.25
C GLY A 91 -17.24 4.87 21.27
N LEU A 92 -16.23 4.01 21.38
CA LEU A 92 -16.28 2.86 22.31
C LEU A 92 -14.98 2.64 23.10
N SER A 93 -14.39 3.72 23.62
CA SER A 93 -13.44 3.65 24.73
C SER A 93 -14.20 3.90 26.05
N GLU A 94 -14.57 2.80 26.70
CA GLU A 94 -14.88 2.61 28.14
C GLU A 94 -15.89 3.49 28.91
N LEU A 95 -16.59 4.51 28.34
CA LEU A 95 -17.48 5.39 29.16
C LEU A 95 -18.85 5.77 28.56
N ALA A 96 -19.50 4.91 27.77
CA ALA A 96 -20.88 5.18 27.31
C ALA A 96 -21.93 4.61 28.29
N PHE A 97 -22.02 5.20 29.49
CA PHE A 97 -23.26 5.15 30.27
C PHE A 97 -24.22 6.17 29.63
N GLU A 98 -25.33 5.66 29.10
CA GLU A 98 -26.58 6.35 28.75
C GLU A 98 -26.44 7.73 28.07
N ASN A 99 -26.53 7.76 26.73
CA ASN A 99 -27.38 8.75 26.08
C ASN A 99 -27.78 8.34 24.66
N ASP A 100 -29.08 8.20 24.50
CA ASP A 100 -29.85 8.00 23.28
C ASP A 100 -29.82 9.27 22.42
N VAL A 101 -28.98 9.32 21.38
CA VAL A 101 -29.13 10.29 20.27
C VAL A 101 -28.60 9.72 18.93
N SER A 102 -29.54 9.50 18.02
CA SER A 102 -29.44 9.48 16.54
C SER A 102 -28.78 8.30 15.80
N ASP A 103 -29.65 7.54 15.14
CA ASP A 103 -29.45 6.43 14.21
C ASP A 103 -28.98 6.88 12.80
N THR A 104 -27.87 7.62 12.72
CA THR A 104 -27.17 7.95 11.46
C THR A 104 -25.65 8.11 11.60
N ALA A 105 -25.03 7.55 12.64
CA ALA A 105 -23.57 7.42 12.67
C ALA A 105 -23.20 6.27 11.72
N SER A 106 -22.81 6.61 10.49
CA SER A 106 -22.31 5.63 9.55
C SER A 106 -21.16 4.88 10.20
N ASP A 107 -21.27 3.56 10.29
CA ASP A 107 -20.23 2.62 10.70
C ASP A 107 -19.11 2.54 9.63
N GLN A 108 -18.73 3.70 9.09
CA GLN A 108 -17.75 3.86 8.04
C GLN A 108 -16.36 3.88 8.68
N ARG A 109 -15.52 2.96 8.23
CA ARG A 109 -14.12 2.89 8.61
C ARG A 109 -13.37 4.03 7.93
N GLU A 110 -12.64 4.82 8.71
CA GLU A 110 -11.85 5.92 8.18
C GLU A 110 -10.38 5.48 8.08
N LEU A 111 -9.77 5.67 6.92
CA LEU A 111 -8.35 5.44 6.71
C LEU A 111 -7.66 6.78 6.51
N ARG A 112 -6.57 7.00 7.26
CA ARG A 112 -5.77 8.22 7.18
C ARG A 112 -4.41 7.91 6.61
N SER A 113 -4.07 8.52 5.47
CA SER A 113 -2.73 8.49 4.89
C SER A 113 -1.81 9.35 5.75
N VAL A 114 -0.96 8.69 6.54
CA VAL A 114 -0.01 9.35 7.43
C VAL A 114 1.30 9.73 6.75
N ALA A 115 1.59 9.11 5.60
CA ALA A 115 2.86 9.29 4.95
C ALA A 115 2.84 8.88 3.48
N GLN A 116 3.68 9.55 2.68
CA GLN A 116 3.92 9.22 1.27
C GLN A 116 5.34 8.70 1.06
N ILE A 117 5.47 7.65 0.25
CA ILE A 117 6.73 7.01 -0.08
C ILE A 117 6.92 6.96 -1.60
N ALA A 118 8.14 7.25 -2.05
CA ALA A 118 8.56 7.11 -3.46
C ALA A 118 9.32 5.78 -3.70
N GLY A 119 9.65 5.07 -2.64
CA GLY A 119 10.44 3.85 -2.68
C GLY A 119 10.79 3.38 -1.27
N LEU A 120 11.38 2.20 -1.18
CA LEU A 120 11.80 1.58 0.07
C LEU A 120 13.11 0.82 -0.12
N THR A 121 13.75 0.43 0.98
CA THR A 121 14.91 -0.45 0.97
C THR A 121 14.48 -1.86 1.35
N VAL A 122 14.69 -2.81 0.44
CA VAL A 122 14.49 -4.24 0.70
C VAL A 122 15.80 -4.82 1.21
N TRP A 123 15.74 -5.60 2.28
CA TRP A 123 16.90 -6.16 2.96
C TRP A 123 16.85 -7.69 2.94
N GLU A 124 18.00 -8.30 2.73
CA GLU A 124 18.22 -9.73 2.86
C GLU A 124 19.42 -10.03 3.78
N HIS A 125 19.57 -11.30 4.15
CA HIS A 125 20.71 -11.77 4.92
C HIS A 125 21.92 -12.00 4.03
N ASP A 126 23.08 -11.47 4.45
CA ASP A 126 24.42 -11.66 3.86
C ASP A 126 24.61 -11.14 2.42
N THR A 127 23.61 -11.24 1.55
CA THR A 127 23.65 -10.80 0.14
C THR A 127 22.50 -9.83 -0.13
N ALA A 128 22.74 -8.80 -0.94
CA ALA A 128 21.68 -7.86 -1.29
C ALA A 128 20.73 -8.49 -2.34
N PRO A 129 19.41 -8.27 -2.23
CA PRO A 129 18.43 -8.88 -3.13
C PRO A 129 18.69 -8.46 -4.57
N LEU A 130 18.64 -9.41 -5.50
CA LEU A 130 18.70 -9.14 -6.94
C LEU A 130 17.32 -8.69 -7.44
N GLU A 131 17.29 -7.90 -8.53
CA GLU A 131 16.02 -7.35 -9.06
C GLU A 131 15.01 -8.43 -9.48
N ASN A 132 15.48 -9.62 -9.85
CA ASN A 132 14.64 -10.72 -10.35
C ASN A 132 14.56 -11.92 -9.40
N ASP A 133 15.08 -11.80 -8.18
CA ASP A 133 15.19 -12.94 -7.24
C ASP A 133 14.31 -12.76 -6.00
N ASP A 134 14.07 -11.52 -5.59
CA ASP A 134 13.23 -11.19 -4.44
C ASP A 134 11.74 -11.13 -4.83
N GLU A 135 10.91 -11.88 -4.09
CA GLU A 135 9.47 -12.00 -4.31
C GLU A 135 8.75 -10.65 -4.27
N PHE A 136 9.17 -9.73 -3.39
CA PHE A 136 8.55 -8.41 -3.27
C PHE A 136 8.91 -7.52 -4.45
N ILE A 137 10.17 -7.55 -4.92
CA ILE A 137 10.58 -6.80 -6.11
C ILE A 137 9.80 -7.30 -7.33
N CYS A 138 9.72 -8.62 -7.55
CA CYS A 138 8.93 -9.19 -8.64
C CYS A 138 7.44 -8.82 -8.53
N ALA A 139 6.88 -8.76 -7.32
CA ALA A 139 5.50 -8.35 -7.13
C ALA A 139 5.22 -6.90 -7.57
N LEU A 140 6.23 -6.01 -7.57
CA LEU A 140 6.05 -4.64 -8.08
C LEU A 140 5.87 -4.60 -9.60
N GLU A 141 6.41 -5.56 -10.36
CA GLU A 141 6.21 -5.65 -11.82
C GLU A 141 4.73 -5.91 -12.19
N TRP A 142 3.96 -6.47 -11.26
CA TRP A 142 2.52 -6.65 -11.44
C TRP A 142 1.80 -5.32 -11.69
N ILE A 143 2.30 -4.20 -11.15
CA ILE A 143 1.69 -2.88 -11.32
C ILE A 143 1.62 -2.50 -12.80
N ASP A 144 2.73 -2.63 -13.52
CA ASP A 144 2.82 -2.29 -14.95
C ASP A 144 2.05 -3.32 -15.81
N THR A 145 2.09 -4.58 -15.39
CA THR A 145 1.36 -5.68 -16.05
C THR A 145 -0.16 -5.46 -15.97
N ALA A 146 -0.68 -5.15 -14.78
CA ALA A 146 -2.09 -4.87 -14.55
C ALA A 146 -2.54 -3.63 -15.31
N ALA A 147 -1.73 -2.56 -15.33
CA ALA A 147 -2.01 -1.36 -16.11
C ALA A 147 -2.18 -1.67 -17.61
N SER A 148 -1.34 -2.57 -18.15
CA SER A 148 -1.40 -2.98 -19.56
C SER A 148 -2.64 -3.82 -19.88
N ILE A 149 -3.02 -4.74 -18.97
CA ILE A 149 -4.19 -5.61 -19.14
C ILE A 149 -5.50 -4.81 -19.07
N HIS A 150 -5.56 -3.83 -18.19
CA HIS A 150 -6.75 -3.01 -17.94
C HIS A 150 -6.79 -1.71 -18.74
N ALA A 151 -5.85 -1.51 -19.67
CA ALA A 151 -5.89 -0.35 -20.57
C ALA A 151 -7.14 -0.41 -21.44
N ASP A 152 -7.89 0.69 -21.51
CA ASP A 152 -9.06 0.80 -22.36
C ASP A 152 -8.66 0.53 -23.81
N CYS A 153 -9.34 -0.40 -24.47
CA CYS A 153 -9.14 -0.67 -25.89
C CYS A 153 -9.67 0.50 -26.71
N THR A 154 -8.83 1.49 -27.01
CA THR A 154 -9.17 2.53 -27.99
C THR A 154 -9.20 1.90 -29.38
N SER A 155 -10.41 1.60 -29.86
CA SER A 155 -10.66 1.19 -31.23
C SER A 155 -10.49 2.39 -32.18
N GLU A 156 -9.25 2.79 -32.45
CA GLU A 156 -8.91 3.69 -33.55
C GLU A 156 -7.93 3.00 -34.52
N GLU A 157 -8.34 1.85 -35.05
CA GLU A 157 -7.73 1.25 -36.24
C GLU A 157 -8.80 0.79 -37.22
N THR A 158 -9.48 1.73 -37.88
CA THR A 158 -10.04 1.52 -39.23
C THR A 158 -10.18 2.86 -39.95
N ASN A 159 -9.11 3.33 -40.57
CA ASN A 159 -9.19 4.04 -41.85
C ASN A 159 -8.10 3.46 -42.73
N GLY A 160 -8.37 2.26 -43.25
CA GLY A 160 -7.61 1.68 -44.35
C GLY A 160 -7.64 2.67 -45.52
N ALA A 161 -6.46 3.18 -45.86
CA ALA A 161 -6.25 3.88 -47.10
C ALA A 161 -6.64 2.95 -48.26
N VAL A 162 -7.74 3.27 -48.93
CA VAL A 162 -8.06 2.69 -50.24
C VAL A 162 -7.07 3.29 -51.22
N ILE A 163 -6.02 2.54 -51.55
CA ILE A 163 -5.19 2.81 -52.72
C ILE A 163 -6.02 2.35 -53.91
N VAL A 164 -6.54 3.30 -54.69
CA VAL A 164 -7.09 3.05 -56.02
C VAL A 164 -5.89 3.13 -56.97
N GLU A 165 -5.39 1.98 -57.43
CA GLU A 165 -4.56 1.91 -58.64
C GLU A 165 -5.46 1.81 -59.88
N GLU A 166 -4.92 2.33 -60.98
CA GLU A 166 -5.52 2.83 -62.24
C GLU A 166 -6.70 2.07 -62.88
#